data_AF-A0A9P9MKJ6-F1
#
_entry.id   AF-A0A9P9MKJ6-F1
#
_cell.length_a   1.000
_cell.length_b   1.000
_cell.length_c   1.000
_cell.angle_alpha   90.00
_cell.angle_beta   90.00
_cell.angle_gamma   90.00
#
_symmetry.space_group_name_H-M   'P 1'
#
loop_
_entity.id
_entity.type
_entity.pdbx_description
1 polymer ?
#
loop_
_entity_poly.entity_id
_entity_poly.type
_entity_poly.pdbx_seq_one_letter_code
_entity_poly.pdbx_strand_id
1 'polypeptide(L)'
;MALKNFSPETLLQGWSDEKYSPLHSGKTLAQCIREAFSIPNSDAYVYRAQAETTLDVTQRAIAAKRAHGLHGWYHDEQGKPVEPQHPTPEEITAYTELFNPSLNLPKALNGFRANSKANTLRSQVASHLTSRFHNTTTGLLPSKKDRKHVNPYYALWTYSSQELEWAGPLPSTAYTRISHHILPIFYHHFGCVVPSYAALHVIAKLAQPAKPSKESVLPILDIGSGNGYWTFMLRSFPIADIAGAKELDVRAIDSGLSEYRVSWVRDTIKMDGNDYLRQNDNGKGTVLLLVYPQATGDFTGPILTAFQGDTIVVAGTQNGNGFTAFQDQVVDEWVQSNLSSFELTLRMPLPSFAGKDEALFVFQRKKA
;
A
#
# COMPACT_ATOMS: atom_id res chain seq x y z
N MET A 1 15.05 -20.32 5.59
CA MET A 1 16.02 -19.28 6.02
C MET A 1 15.71 -18.03 5.21
N ALA A 2 15.63 -16.86 5.83
CA ALA A 2 15.49 -15.58 5.13
C ALA A 2 16.45 -15.57 3.93
N LEU A 3 15.93 -15.19 2.77
CA LEU A 3 16.56 -15.33 1.46
C LEU A 3 18.02 -14.86 1.47
N LYS A 4 18.96 -15.77 1.75
CA LYS A 4 20.37 -15.44 2.07
C LYS A 4 21.07 -14.67 0.96
N ASN A 5 20.60 -14.85 -0.27
CA ASN A 5 21.15 -14.25 -1.47
C ASN A 5 20.19 -13.21 -2.10
N PHE A 6 19.14 -12.79 -1.40
CA PHE A 6 18.24 -11.78 -1.93
C PHE A 6 18.93 -10.41 -1.98
N SER A 7 18.85 -9.80 -3.16
CA SER A 7 19.35 -8.47 -3.46
C SER A 7 18.19 -7.64 -3.99
N PRO A 8 17.61 -6.73 -3.17
CA PRO A 8 16.55 -5.82 -3.58
C PRO A 8 16.86 -5.07 -4.88
N GLU A 9 18.09 -4.56 -5.01
CA GLU A 9 18.55 -3.77 -6.14
C GLU A 9 18.64 -4.63 -7.41
N THR A 10 19.18 -5.84 -7.29
CA THR A 10 19.27 -6.79 -8.42
C THR A 10 17.89 -7.23 -8.87
N LEU A 11 16.96 -7.49 -7.95
CA LEU A 11 15.58 -7.82 -8.32
C LEU A 11 14.91 -6.63 -9.03
N LEU A 12 15.01 -5.42 -8.48
CA LEU A 12 14.37 -4.24 -9.07
C LEU A 12 14.92 -3.93 -10.47
N GLN A 13 16.25 -3.97 -10.66
CA GLN A 13 16.90 -3.74 -11.95
C GLN A 13 16.60 -4.83 -12.98
N GLY A 14 16.50 -6.07 -12.52
CA GLY A 14 16.23 -7.23 -13.37
C GLY A 14 14.74 -7.51 -13.58
N TRP A 15 13.84 -6.76 -12.95
CA TRP A 15 12.41 -7.01 -13.03
C TRP A 15 11.88 -6.71 -14.43
N SER A 16 11.19 -7.70 -15.00
CA SER A 16 10.29 -7.49 -16.12
C SER A 16 9.04 -8.33 -15.92
N ASP A 17 7.91 -7.84 -16.41
CA ASP A 17 6.64 -8.54 -16.23
C ASP A 17 6.62 -9.84 -17.04
N GLU A 18 7.26 -9.87 -18.21
CA GLU A 18 7.43 -11.06 -19.04
C GLU A 18 8.24 -12.16 -18.34
N LYS A 19 9.07 -11.80 -17.37
CA LYS A 19 9.89 -12.76 -16.61
C LYS A 19 9.21 -13.21 -15.32
N TYR A 20 8.65 -12.27 -14.55
CA TYR A 20 8.25 -12.51 -13.16
C TYR A 20 6.77 -12.25 -12.85
N SER A 21 5.96 -11.74 -13.79
CA SER A 21 4.52 -11.60 -13.60
C SER A 21 3.78 -12.80 -14.18
N PRO A 22 2.93 -13.51 -13.41
CA PRO A 22 2.13 -14.60 -13.95
C PRO A 22 1.19 -14.16 -15.09
N LEU A 23 0.82 -12.87 -15.15
CA LEU A 23 0.00 -12.32 -16.24
C LEU A 23 0.69 -12.34 -17.61
N HIS A 24 2.02 -12.33 -17.64
CA HIS A 24 2.78 -12.12 -18.88
C HIS A 24 3.82 -13.21 -19.16
N SER A 25 4.28 -13.92 -18.14
CA SER A 25 5.35 -14.91 -18.25
C SER A 25 4.89 -16.33 -18.63
N GLY A 26 3.58 -16.61 -18.55
CA GLY A 26 3.04 -17.97 -18.72
C GLY A 26 3.35 -18.92 -17.56
N LYS A 27 3.96 -18.42 -16.48
CA LYS A 27 4.31 -19.19 -15.28
C LYS A 27 3.24 -19.05 -14.20
N THR A 28 3.19 -20.03 -13.30
CA THR A 28 2.37 -19.95 -12.07
C THR A 28 2.92 -18.92 -11.08
N LEU A 29 2.10 -18.47 -10.13
CA LEU A 29 2.57 -17.57 -9.06
C LEU A 29 3.73 -18.17 -8.28
N ALA A 30 3.64 -19.46 -7.94
CA ALA A 30 4.71 -20.14 -7.20
C ALA A 30 6.04 -20.13 -7.97
N GLN A 31 6.04 -20.38 -9.28
CA GLN A 31 7.24 -20.29 -10.11
C GLN A 31 7.81 -18.86 -10.17
N CYS A 32 6.95 -17.86 -10.40
CA CYS A 32 7.37 -16.46 -10.43
C CYS A 32 8.01 -16.01 -9.10
N ILE A 33 7.39 -16.34 -7.96
CA ILE A 33 7.94 -16.01 -6.64
C ILE A 33 9.25 -16.74 -6.39
N ARG A 34 9.35 -18.02 -6.78
CA ARG A 34 10.60 -18.78 -6.65
C ARG A 34 11.74 -18.13 -7.43
N GLU A 35 11.49 -17.78 -8.68
CA GLU A 35 12.51 -17.14 -9.51
C GLU A 35 12.88 -15.74 -9.03
N ALA A 36 11.89 -14.90 -8.71
CA ALA A 36 12.11 -13.52 -8.26
C ALA A 36 12.96 -13.46 -6.98
N PHE A 37 12.71 -14.39 -6.05
CA PHE A 37 13.37 -14.40 -4.75
C PHE A 37 14.46 -15.48 -4.63
N SER A 38 14.80 -16.17 -5.71
CA SER A 38 15.78 -17.27 -5.73
C SER A 38 15.48 -18.38 -4.70
N ILE A 39 14.21 -18.75 -4.57
CA ILE A 39 13.73 -19.80 -3.66
C ILE A 39 13.81 -21.16 -4.38
N PRO A 40 14.42 -22.19 -3.78
CA PRO A 40 14.52 -23.50 -4.41
C PRO A 40 13.15 -24.21 -4.49
N ASN A 41 12.99 -25.12 -5.45
CA ASN A 41 11.77 -25.93 -5.58
C ASN A 41 11.52 -26.86 -4.37
N SER A 42 12.57 -27.18 -3.60
CA SER A 42 12.48 -27.96 -2.37
C SER A 42 12.13 -27.13 -1.13
N ASP A 43 11.91 -25.82 -1.27
CA ASP A 43 11.57 -24.96 -0.14
C ASP A 43 10.24 -25.37 0.50
N ALA A 44 10.24 -25.48 1.82
CA ALA A 44 9.09 -25.81 2.65
C ALA A 44 8.75 -24.68 3.63
N TYR A 45 9.12 -23.44 3.30
CA TYR A 45 8.86 -22.31 4.18
C TYR A 45 7.35 -22.11 4.36
N VAL A 46 6.96 -21.96 5.62
CA VAL A 46 5.57 -21.70 6.02
C VAL A 46 5.40 -20.19 6.15
N TYR A 47 4.61 -19.62 5.25
CA TYR A 47 4.22 -18.22 5.25
C TYR A 47 3.13 -18.00 6.29
N ARG A 48 3.27 -16.95 7.09
CA ARG A 48 2.40 -16.65 8.22
C ARG A 48 1.75 -15.28 8.07
N ALA A 49 0.43 -15.25 8.26
CA ALA A 49 -0.36 -14.04 8.50
C ALA A 49 -1.42 -14.38 9.56
N GLN A 50 -2.71 -14.24 9.24
CA GLN A 50 -3.80 -14.81 10.06
C GLN A 50 -3.92 -16.35 9.93
N ALA A 51 -3.45 -16.88 8.81
CA ALA A 51 -3.37 -18.31 8.53
C ALA A 51 -1.94 -18.68 8.09
N GLU A 52 -1.68 -19.98 8.01
CA GLU A 52 -0.41 -20.54 7.54
C GLU A 52 -0.58 -21.21 6.17
N THR A 53 0.42 -21.07 5.30
CA THR A 53 0.43 -21.69 3.97
C THR A 53 1.87 -21.91 3.48
N THR A 54 2.03 -22.65 2.39
CA THR A 54 3.28 -22.72 1.61
C THR A 54 3.01 -22.22 0.19
N LEU A 55 4.06 -21.96 -0.61
CA LEU A 55 3.88 -21.58 -2.02
C LEU A 55 3.01 -22.57 -2.79
N ASP A 56 3.25 -23.87 -2.62
CA ASP A 56 2.50 -24.91 -3.34
C ASP A 56 1.07 -25.08 -2.82
N VAL A 57 0.84 -24.91 -1.51
CA VAL A 57 -0.53 -24.91 -0.95
C VAL A 57 -1.31 -23.73 -1.50
N THR A 58 -0.73 -22.53 -1.49
CA THR A 58 -1.33 -21.33 -2.08
C THR A 58 -1.60 -21.52 -3.56
N GLN A 59 -0.69 -22.14 -4.32
CA GLN A 59 -0.90 -22.40 -5.75
C GLN A 59 -2.05 -23.37 -6.02
N ARG A 60 -2.27 -24.36 -5.14
CA ARG A 60 -3.46 -25.23 -5.22
C ARG A 60 -4.75 -24.46 -4.90
N ALA A 61 -4.72 -23.55 -3.93
CA ALA A 61 -5.88 -22.70 -3.64
C ALA A 61 -6.22 -21.76 -4.80
N ILE A 62 -5.21 -21.19 -5.47
CA ILE A 62 -5.35 -20.44 -6.72
C ILE A 62 -6.05 -21.29 -7.78
N ALA A 63 -5.59 -22.53 -7.99
CA ALA A 63 -6.19 -23.45 -8.96
C ALA A 63 -7.64 -23.83 -8.62
N ALA A 64 -8.05 -23.74 -7.36
CA ALA A 64 -9.42 -24.00 -6.91
C ALA A 64 -10.40 -22.83 -7.21
N LYS A 65 -9.89 -21.64 -7.57
CA LYS A 65 -10.69 -20.46 -7.93
C LYS A 65 -11.78 -20.18 -6.88
N ARG A 66 -13.04 -20.03 -7.32
CA ARG A 66 -14.22 -19.71 -6.51
C ARG A 66 -14.65 -20.81 -5.54
N ALA A 67 -14.07 -22.02 -5.64
CA ALA A 67 -14.47 -23.14 -4.81
C ALA A 67 -14.41 -22.76 -3.31
N HIS A 68 -15.36 -23.30 -2.53
CA HIS A 68 -15.45 -23.06 -1.09
C HIS A 68 -15.56 -21.58 -0.69
N GLY A 69 -16.04 -20.71 -1.59
CA GLY A 69 -16.26 -19.30 -1.30
C GLY A 69 -14.99 -18.45 -1.25
N LEU A 70 -13.87 -18.94 -1.79
CA LEU A 70 -12.58 -18.24 -1.74
C LEU A 70 -12.59 -16.87 -2.43
N HIS A 71 -13.57 -16.59 -3.29
CA HIS A 71 -13.73 -15.32 -4.04
C HIS A 71 -15.00 -14.55 -3.63
N GLY A 72 -15.57 -14.82 -2.47
CA GLY A 72 -16.79 -14.16 -1.98
C GLY A 72 -16.51 -12.74 -1.46
N TRP A 73 -16.21 -11.78 -2.35
CA TRP A 73 -15.81 -10.42 -1.96
C TRP A 73 -16.95 -9.40 -1.89
N TYR A 74 -17.95 -9.55 -2.75
CA TYR A 74 -18.96 -8.54 -3.00
C TYR A 74 -20.28 -8.92 -2.32
N HIS A 75 -20.63 -8.17 -1.30
CA HIS A 75 -21.84 -8.36 -0.50
C HIS A 75 -22.63 -7.06 -0.38
N ASP A 76 -23.93 -7.14 -0.16
CA ASP A 76 -24.77 -6.01 0.21
C ASP A 76 -24.59 -5.66 1.70
N GLU A 77 -25.35 -4.67 2.17
CA GLU A 77 -25.32 -4.23 3.58
C GLU A 77 -25.82 -5.30 4.55
N GLN A 78 -26.56 -6.30 4.05
CA GLN A 78 -27.06 -7.43 4.83
C GLN A 78 -26.10 -8.63 4.78
N GLY A 79 -24.93 -8.47 4.14
CA GLY A 79 -23.93 -9.53 4.00
C GLY A 79 -24.30 -10.61 3.00
N LYS A 80 -25.28 -10.37 2.12
CA LYS A 80 -25.64 -11.29 1.03
C LYS A 80 -24.85 -10.94 -0.23
N PRO A 81 -24.49 -11.93 -1.06
CA PRO A 81 -23.84 -11.65 -2.35
C PRO A 81 -24.63 -10.66 -3.20
N VAL A 82 -23.94 -9.66 -3.79
CA VAL A 82 -24.57 -8.72 -4.73
C VAL A 82 -24.73 -9.32 -6.13
N GLU A 83 -25.56 -8.70 -6.98
CA GLU A 83 -25.66 -9.02 -8.40
C GLU A 83 -25.06 -7.89 -9.26
N PRO A 84 -24.11 -8.17 -10.18
CA PRO A 84 -23.44 -9.47 -10.38
C PRO A 84 -22.48 -9.81 -9.23
N GLN A 85 -22.35 -11.11 -8.90
CA GLN A 85 -21.49 -11.57 -7.80
C GLN A 85 -19.99 -11.38 -8.07
N HIS A 86 -19.61 -11.32 -9.34
CA HIS A 86 -18.22 -11.22 -9.78
C HIS A 86 -18.07 -10.15 -10.87
N PRO A 87 -16.97 -9.38 -10.84
CA PRO A 87 -16.69 -8.38 -11.86
C PRO A 87 -16.27 -9.03 -13.17
N THR A 88 -16.43 -8.32 -14.28
CA THR A 88 -15.84 -8.75 -15.55
C THR A 88 -14.33 -8.48 -15.58
N PRO A 89 -13.53 -9.18 -16.40
CA PRO A 89 -12.11 -8.89 -16.57
C PRO A 89 -11.82 -7.43 -16.96
N GLU A 90 -12.71 -6.80 -17.71
CA GLU A 90 -12.61 -5.37 -18.09
C GLU A 90 -12.81 -4.45 -16.88
N GLU A 91 -13.70 -4.81 -15.94
CA GLU A 91 -13.87 -4.05 -14.70
C GLU A 91 -12.65 -4.16 -13.79
N ILE A 92 -12.05 -5.36 -13.68
CA ILE A 92 -10.81 -5.57 -12.92
C ILE A 92 -9.66 -4.78 -13.54
N THR A 93 -9.49 -4.87 -14.87
CA THR A 93 -8.47 -4.10 -15.60
C THR A 93 -8.64 -2.60 -15.36
N ALA A 94 -9.86 -2.08 -15.54
CA ALA A 94 -10.13 -0.66 -15.33
C ALA A 94 -9.86 -0.19 -13.89
N TYR A 95 -10.09 -1.04 -12.88
CA TYR A 95 -9.76 -0.74 -11.49
C TYR A 95 -8.24 -0.72 -11.27
N THR A 96 -7.53 -1.75 -11.72
CA THR A 96 -6.07 -1.82 -11.56
C THR A 96 -5.35 -0.68 -12.28
N GLU A 97 -5.82 -0.28 -13.46
CA GLU A 97 -5.27 0.83 -14.23
C GLU A 97 -5.33 2.18 -13.51
N LEU A 98 -6.24 2.39 -12.55
CA LEU A 98 -6.30 3.63 -11.75
C LEU A 98 -4.95 4.03 -11.15
N PHE A 99 -4.14 3.03 -10.83
CA PHE A 99 -2.87 3.17 -10.12
C PHE A 99 -1.66 3.11 -11.05
N ASN A 100 -1.87 3.06 -12.36
CA ASN A 100 -0.80 3.06 -13.34
C ASN A 100 0.05 4.34 -13.22
N PRO A 101 1.39 4.25 -13.20
CA PRO A 101 2.28 5.39 -12.98
C PRO A 101 2.13 6.52 -14.00
N SER A 102 1.71 6.22 -15.23
CA SER A 102 1.51 7.20 -16.30
C SER A 102 0.19 7.97 -16.18
N LEU A 103 -0.71 7.56 -15.29
CA LEU A 103 -1.99 8.24 -15.10
C LEU A 103 -1.92 9.34 -14.02
N ASN A 104 -2.85 10.28 -14.15
CA ASN A 104 -3.16 11.25 -13.10
C ASN A 104 -4.40 10.74 -12.36
N LEU A 105 -4.23 10.37 -11.08
CA LEU A 105 -5.25 9.67 -10.30
C LEU A 105 -6.62 10.37 -10.27
N PRO A 106 -6.73 11.71 -10.04
CA PRO A 106 -8.04 12.39 -10.10
C PRO A 106 -8.74 12.23 -11.46
N LYS A 107 -7.98 12.37 -12.56
CA LYS A 107 -8.53 12.18 -13.90
C LYS A 107 -8.89 10.71 -14.17
N ALA A 108 -8.07 9.78 -13.68
CA ALA A 108 -8.34 8.35 -13.78
C ALA A 108 -9.62 7.97 -13.03
N LEU A 109 -9.84 8.48 -11.81
CA LEU A 109 -11.07 8.27 -11.05
C LEU A 109 -12.30 8.83 -11.77
N ASN A 110 -12.19 10.06 -12.30
CA ASN A 110 -13.27 10.66 -13.08
C ASN A 110 -13.60 9.82 -14.33
N GLY A 111 -12.58 9.35 -15.06
CA GLY A 111 -12.75 8.46 -16.21
C GLY A 111 -13.31 7.09 -15.81
N PHE A 112 -12.88 6.55 -14.67
CA PHE A 112 -13.35 5.27 -14.15
C PHE A 112 -14.85 5.31 -13.86
N ARG A 113 -15.31 6.41 -13.25
CA ARG A 113 -16.74 6.70 -13.00
C ARG A 113 -17.51 6.97 -14.28
N ALA A 114 -17.04 7.88 -15.13
CA ALA A 114 -17.76 8.31 -16.33
C ALA A 114 -17.99 7.17 -17.35
N ASN A 115 -17.08 6.19 -17.39
CA ASN A 115 -17.17 5.04 -18.30
C ASN A 115 -17.77 3.79 -17.63
N SER A 116 -18.27 3.89 -16.39
CA SER A 116 -18.98 2.79 -15.74
C SER A 116 -20.41 2.70 -16.26
N LYS A 117 -20.87 1.49 -16.61
CA LYS A 117 -22.28 1.26 -16.93
C LYS A 117 -23.10 1.29 -15.64
N ALA A 118 -24.33 1.76 -15.71
CA ALA A 118 -25.24 1.70 -14.55
C ALA A 118 -25.41 0.25 -14.09
N ASN A 119 -25.57 0.06 -12.78
CA ASN A 119 -25.82 -1.24 -12.15
C ASN A 119 -24.69 -2.28 -12.30
N THR A 120 -23.44 -1.85 -12.54
CA THR A 120 -22.29 -2.77 -12.46
C THR A 120 -21.47 -2.54 -11.19
N LEU A 121 -20.64 -3.53 -10.83
CA LEU A 121 -19.71 -3.42 -9.69
C LEU A 121 -18.79 -2.21 -9.86
N ARG A 122 -18.25 -1.99 -11.07
CA ARG A 122 -17.43 -0.83 -11.38
C ARG A 122 -18.12 0.49 -11.05
N SER A 123 -19.42 0.62 -11.29
CA SER A 123 -20.15 1.87 -10.98
C SER A 123 -20.24 2.13 -9.48
N GLN A 124 -20.48 1.09 -8.69
CA GLN A 124 -20.52 1.16 -7.23
C GLN A 124 -19.14 1.46 -6.65
N VAL A 125 -18.11 0.73 -7.10
CA VAL A 125 -16.71 0.97 -6.69
C VAL A 125 -16.28 2.40 -7.07
N ALA A 126 -16.57 2.85 -8.28
CA ALA A 126 -16.21 4.20 -8.72
C ALA A 126 -16.87 5.28 -7.85
N SER A 127 -18.14 5.08 -7.48
CA SER A 127 -18.87 5.99 -6.61
C SER A 127 -18.25 6.03 -5.21
N HIS A 128 -17.93 4.87 -4.64
CA HIS A 128 -17.25 4.73 -3.36
C HIS A 128 -15.89 5.44 -3.35
N LEU A 129 -14.99 5.07 -4.27
CA LEU A 129 -13.64 5.65 -4.35
C LEU A 129 -13.69 7.17 -4.58
N THR A 130 -14.62 7.66 -5.40
CA THR A 130 -14.80 9.11 -5.63
C THR A 130 -15.28 9.82 -4.36
N SER A 131 -16.23 9.23 -3.62
CA SER A 131 -16.72 9.80 -2.36
C SER A 131 -15.66 9.89 -1.27
N ARG A 132 -14.67 8.99 -1.32
CA ARG A 132 -13.55 8.97 -0.38
C ARG A 132 -12.35 9.80 -0.84
N PHE A 133 -12.23 10.13 -2.12
CA PHE A 133 -11.15 10.99 -2.58
C PHE A 133 -11.27 12.41 -2.00
N HIS A 134 -10.22 12.89 -1.36
CA HIS A 134 -10.13 14.22 -0.76
C HIS A 134 -8.79 14.86 -1.13
N ASN A 135 -8.80 16.12 -1.57
CA ASN A 135 -7.56 16.85 -1.85
C ASN A 135 -7.77 18.36 -1.73
N THR A 136 -7.21 18.96 -0.69
CA THR A 136 -7.13 20.43 -0.51
C THR A 136 -5.76 21.00 -0.90
N THR A 137 -4.83 20.14 -1.33
CA THR A 137 -3.47 20.54 -1.69
C THR A 137 -3.37 20.99 -3.15
N THR A 138 -2.48 21.96 -3.39
CA THR A 138 -2.15 22.41 -4.73
C THR A 138 -0.88 21.74 -5.23
N GLY A 139 -1.02 20.92 -6.27
CA GLY A 139 0.10 20.33 -7.00
C GLY A 139 0.81 19.18 -6.28
N LEU A 140 0.32 18.67 -5.15
CA LEU A 140 0.95 17.54 -4.45
C LEU A 140 0.91 16.24 -5.26
N LEU A 141 -0.19 16.02 -5.98
CA LEU A 141 -0.37 14.88 -6.87
C LEU A 141 0.43 15.03 -8.16
N PRO A 142 0.85 13.91 -8.78
CA PRO A 142 1.73 13.98 -9.93
C PRO A 142 0.99 14.48 -11.19
N SER A 143 1.58 15.47 -11.88
CA SER A 143 1.06 16.08 -13.11
C SER A 143 1.29 15.20 -14.34
N LYS A 144 0.43 15.29 -15.37
CA LYS A 144 0.50 14.46 -16.59
C LYS A 144 1.91 14.50 -17.22
N LYS A 145 2.60 13.36 -17.19
CA LYS A 145 3.86 13.04 -17.88
C LYS A 145 3.87 11.53 -18.15
N ASP A 146 4.52 11.10 -19.22
CA ASP A 146 4.82 9.68 -19.41
C ASP A 146 5.82 9.27 -18.33
N ARG A 147 5.42 8.36 -17.44
CA ARG A 147 6.16 8.01 -16.23
C ARG A 147 6.32 6.51 -16.17
N LYS A 148 7.57 6.07 -16.13
CA LYS A 148 7.90 4.65 -15.99
C LYS A 148 8.35 4.42 -14.56
N HIS A 149 7.72 3.44 -13.90
CA HIS A 149 8.08 3.06 -12.55
C HIS A 149 7.98 1.55 -12.43
N VAL A 150 9.11 0.92 -12.14
CA VAL A 150 9.18 -0.52 -11.89
C VAL A 150 8.75 -0.75 -10.45
N ASN A 151 7.70 -1.53 -10.25
CA ASN A 151 7.22 -1.93 -8.95
C ASN A 151 6.77 -3.40 -9.00
N PRO A 152 7.63 -4.34 -8.56
CA PRO A 152 7.30 -5.77 -8.53
C PRO A 152 6.00 -6.09 -7.80
N TYR A 153 5.74 -5.38 -6.70
CA TYR A 153 4.57 -5.63 -5.89
C TYR A 153 3.28 -5.20 -6.60
N TYR A 154 3.33 -4.08 -7.34
CA TYR A 154 2.22 -3.61 -8.16
C TYR A 154 1.86 -4.59 -9.29
N ALA A 155 2.86 -5.17 -9.97
CA ALA A 155 2.63 -6.17 -11.01
C ALA A 155 1.98 -7.45 -10.43
N LEU A 156 2.49 -7.94 -9.30
CA LEU A 156 1.94 -9.12 -8.62
C LEU A 156 0.56 -8.85 -7.99
N TRP A 157 0.31 -7.63 -7.50
CA TRP A 157 -1.00 -7.21 -7.03
C TRP A 157 -2.03 -7.17 -8.18
N THR A 158 -1.63 -6.66 -9.35
CA THR A 158 -2.48 -6.64 -10.55
C THR A 158 -2.86 -8.07 -10.94
N TYR A 159 -1.89 -8.99 -10.95
CA TYR A 159 -2.17 -10.43 -11.11
C TYR A 159 -3.16 -10.94 -10.07
N SER A 160 -2.93 -10.65 -8.79
CA SER A 160 -3.83 -11.14 -7.73
C SER A 160 -5.26 -10.60 -7.87
N SER A 161 -5.43 -9.39 -8.39
CA SER A 161 -6.75 -8.81 -8.64
C SER A 161 -7.49 -9.55 -9.75
N GLN A 162 -6.78 -9.90 -10.84
CA GLN A 162 -7.33 -10.74 -11.92
C GLN A 162 -7.64 -12.15 -11.43
N GLU A 163 -6.72 -12.75 -10.69
CA GLU A 163 -6.82 -14.12 -10.21
C GLU A 163 -7.97 -14.30 -9.21
N LEU A 164 -8.14 -13.33 -8.30
CA LEU A 164 -9.14 -13.36 -7.25
C LEU A 164 -10.46 -12.70 -7.65
N GLU A 165 -10.59 -12.18 -8.88
CA GLU A 165 -11.81 -11.52 -9.36
C GLU A 165 -12.17 -10.27 -8.53
N TRP A 166 -11.18 -9.41 -8.30
CA TRP A 166 -11.28 -8.20 -7.50
C TRP A 166 -11.17 -6.94 -8.35
N ALA A 167 -12.25 -6.18 -8.44
CA ALA A 167 -12.35 -4.89 -9.14
C ALA A 167 -12.45 -3.68 -8.19
N GLY A 168 -12.06 -3.85 -6.92
CA GLY A 168 -11.99 -2.78 -5.92
C GLY A 168 -13.12 -2.79 -4.88
N PRO A 169 -13.03 -1.89 -3.89
CA PRO A 169 -13.87 -1.92 -2.69
C PRO A 169 -15.25 -1.25 -2.87
N LEU A 170 -16.19 -1.74 -2.06
CA LEU A 170 -17.50 -1.16 -1.81
C LEU A 170 -17.59 -0.70 -0.34
N PRO A 171 -18.58 0.12 0.04
CA PRO A 171 -18.84 0.42 1.45
C PRO A 171 -19.00 -0.87 2.29
N SER A 172 -19.68 -1.87 1.74
CA SER A 172 -19.90 -3.18 2.36
C SER A 172 -18.65 -4.04 2.51
N THR A 173 -17.52 -3.68 1.88
CA THR A 173 -16.24 -4.38 2.08
C THR A 173 -15.79 -4.36 3.53
N ALA A 174 -16.28 -3.41 4.36
CA ALA A 174 -16.06 -3.42 5.80
C ALA A 174 -16.56 -4.70 6.50
N TYR A 175 -17.54 -5.40 5.90
CA TYR A 175 -18.11 -6.64 6.43
C TYR A 175 -17.38 -7.90 5.96
N THR A 176 -16.41 -7.80 5.05
CA THR A 176 -15.65 -8.96 4.58
C THR A 176 -14.85 -9.57 5.73
N ARG A 177 -15.13 -10.85 6.05
CA ARG A 177 -14.48 -11.59 7.14
C ARG A 177 -13.43 -12.61 6.68
N ILE A 178 -13.34 -12.84 5.37
CA ILE A 178 -12.34 -13.73 4.78
C ILE A 178 -11.10 -12.94 4.35
N SER A 179 -9.94 -13.59 4.38
CA SER A 179 -8.68 -13.08 3.83
C SER A 179 -8.29 -13.90 2.60
N HIS A 180 -7.74 -13.28 1.56
CA HIS A 180 -7.35 -14.01 0.36
C HIS A 180 -6.10 -14.89 0.59
N HIS A 181 -6.07 -16.06 -0.02
CA HIS A 181 -5.05 -17.11 0.19
C HIS A 181 -3.65 -16.75 -0.33
N ILE A 182 -3.53 -15.67 -1.13
CA ILE A 182 -2.25 -15.13 -1.62
C ILE A 182 -1.60 -14.20 -0.56
N LEU A 183 -2.38 -13.65 0.37
CA LEU A 183 -1.93 -12.60 1.30
C LEU A 183 -0.67 -12.99 2.09
N PRO A 184 -0.54 -14.20 2.67
CA PRO A 184 0.66 -14.54 3.46
C PRO A 184 1.95 -14.47 2.64
N ILE A 185 1.90 -14.79 1.35
CA ILE A 185 3.05 -14.73 0.44
C ILE A 185 3.47 -13.27 0.22
N PHE A 186 2.51 -12.43 -0.13
CA PHE A 186 2.76 -11.01 -0.36
C PHE A 186 3.14 -10.27 0.91
N TYR A 187 2.53 -10.63 2.03
CA TYR A 187 2.81 -10.02 3.31
C TYR A 187 4.24 -10.27 3.77
N HIS A 188 4.73 -11.50 3.56
CA HIS A 188 6.11 -11.86 3.82
C HIS A 188 7.10 -11.17 2.88
N HIS A 189 6.79 -11.11 1.58
CA HIS A 189 7.71 -10.61 0.56
C HIS A 189 7.70 -9.09 0.38
N PHE A 190 6.58 -8.40 0.57
CA PHE A 190 6.44 -6.98 0.21
C PHE A 190 5.75 -6.12 1.27
N GLY A 191 4.98 -6.70 2.19
CA GLY A 191 4.23 -5.97 3.21
C GLY A 191 2.71 -5.99 2.98
N CYS A 192 1.97 -5.09 3.63
CA CYS A 192 0.49 -5.14 3.64
C CYS A 192 -0.19 -4.34 2.53
N VAL A 193 0.48 -3.31 2.02
CA VAL A 193 -0.13 -2.33 1.10
C VAL A 193 0.87 -1.95 0.03
N VAL A 194 0.40 -1.84 -1.21
CA VAL A 194 1.24 -1.58 -2.37
C VAL A 194 1.53 -0.08 -2.49
N PRO A 195 2.80 0.34 -2.53
CA PRO A 195 3.14 1.75 -2.78
C PRO A 195 2.89 2.10 -4.25
N SER A 196 1.75 2.73 -4.55
CA SER A 196 1.53 3.26 -5.91
C SER A 196 2.53 4.38 -6.23
N TYR A 197 2.84 4.59 -7.51
CA TYR A 197 3.71 5.71 -7.92
C TYR A 197 3.17 7.05 -7.39
N ALA A 198 1.86 7.26 -7.46
CA ALA A 198 1.25 8.49 -6.97
C ALA A 198 1.49 8.68 -5.46
N ALA A 199 1.46 7.61 -4.66
CA ALA A 199 1.72 7.68 -3.24
C ALA A 199 3.19 8.01 -2.93
N LEU A 200 4.11 7.32 -3.60
CA LEU A 200 5.55 7.59 -3.49
C LEU A 200 5.87 9.03 -3.91
N HIS A 201 5.27 9.53 -4.99
CA HIS A 201 5.41 10.91 -5.44
C HIS A 201 4.93 11.93 -4.40
N VAL A 202 3.77 11.69 -3.79
CA VAL A 202 3.21 12.54 -2.74
C VAL A 202 4.19 12.64 -1.56
N ILE A 203 4.66 11.50 -1.04
CA ILE A 203 5.61 11.45 0.08
C ILE A 203 6.92 12.14 -0.29
N ALA A 204 7.48 11.81 -1.46
CA ALA A 204 8.71 12.41 -1.97
C ALA A 204 8.59 13.94 -2.06
N LYS A 205 7.44 14.45 -2.52
CA LYS A 205 7.18 15.88 -2.66
C LYS A 205 6.98 16.58 -1.32
N LEU A 206 6.33 15.94 -0.34
CA LEU A 206 6.19 16.47 1.03
C LEU A 206 7.53 16.65 1.73
N ALA A 207 8.50 15.79 1.43
CA ALA A 207 9.85 15.88 1.98
C ALA A 207 10.73 16.96 1.32
N GLN A 208 10.31 17.54 0.19
CA GLN A 208 11.09 18.58 -0.48
C GLN A 208 10.94 19.94 0.22
N PRO A 209 12.03 20.72 0.34
CA PRO A 209 11.93 22.07 0.85
C PRO A 209 11.17 22.98 -0.12
N ALA A 210 10.58 24.07 0.39
CA ALA A 210 9.92 25.07 -0.44
C ALA A 210 10.90 25.66 -1.47
N LYS A 211 10.44 26.00 -2.69
CA LYS A 211 11.35 26.54 -3.71
C LYS A 211 11.27 28.06 -3.82
N PRO A 212 12.40 28.74 -4.10
CA PRO A 212 13.77 28.22 -4.06
C PRO A 212 14.29 28.09 -2.62
N SER A 213 14.88 26.95 -2.24
CA SER A 213 15.50 26.78 -0.92
C SER A 213 16.84 26.04 -0.97
N LYS A 214 17.76 26.51 -0.12
CA LYS A 214 19.05 25.87 0.15
C LYS A 214 18.95 24.79 1.23
N GLU A 215 17.83 24.72 1.95
CA GLU A 215 17.60 23.74 3.03
C GLU A 215 17.67 22.31 2.52
N SER A 216 18.09 21.40 3.39
CA SER A 216 18.06 19.97 3.11
C SER A 216 16.62 19.47 2.94
N VAL A 217 16.48 18.28 2.35
CA VAL A 217 15.20 17.57 2.40
C VAL A 217 14.83 17.26 3.85
N LEU A 218 13.52 17.23 4.13
CA LEU A 218 13.04 16.73 5.41
C LEU A 218 13.21 15.22 5.44
N PRO A 219 13.81 14.64 6.49
CA PRO A 219 13.86 13.19 6.65
C PRO A 219 12.46 12.59 6.67
N ILE A 220 12.27 11.46 6.00
CA ILE A 220 11.06 10.64 6.06
C ILE A 220 11.33 9.51 7.06
N LEU A 221 10.56 9.50 8.15
CA LEU A 221 10.65 8.48 9.20
C LEU A 221 9.58 7.40 8.94
N ASP A 222 9.98 6.28 8.34
CA ASP A 222 9.14 5.09 8.15
C ASP A 222 9.15 4.27 9.46
N ILE A 223 8.27 4.65 10.40
CA ILE A 223 8.21 4.04 11.73
C ILE A 223 7.26 2.85 11.72
N GLY A 224 7.76 1.69 12.18
CA GLY A 224 7.08 0.41 11.98
C GLY A 224 7.24 -0.10 10.55
N SER A 225 8.39 0.21 9.92
CA SER A 225 8.68 -0.11 8.52
C SER A 225 8.61 -1.61 8.16
N GLY A 226 8.61 -2.49 9.16
CA GLY A 226 8.44 -3.93 9.03
C GLY A 226 9.53 -4.55 8.17
N ASN A 227 9.21 -4.79 6.90
CA ASN A 227 10.12 -5.43 5.96
C ASN A 227 10.92 -4.40 5.10
N GLY A 228 10.58 -3.11 5.22
CA GLY A 228 11.27 -1.99 4.58
C GLY A 228 10.94 -1.78 3.11
N TYR A 229 9.92 -2.43 2.54
CA TYR A 229 9.60 -2.29 1.11
C TYR A 229 9.25 -0.85 0.72
N TRP A 230 8.45 -0.14 1.51
CA TRP A 230 8.11 1.26 1.25
C TRP A 230 9.35 2.16 1.33
N THR A 231 10.20 1.98 2.35
CA THR A 231 11.51 2.65 2.43
C THR A 231 12.34 2.40 1.17
N PHE A 232 12.48 1.14 0.74
CA PHE A 232 13.25 0.78 -0.46
C PHE A 232 12.68 1.45 -1.73
N MET A 233 11.36 1.44 -1.90
CA MET A 233 10.69 2.05 -3.04
C MET A 233 10.80 3.58 -3.05
N LEU A 234 10.80 4.24 -1.89
CA LEU A 234 11.06 5.68 -1.79
C LEU A 234 12.52 6.01 -2.12
N ARG A 235 13.49 5.25 -1.60
CA ARG A 235 14.92 5.43 -1.93
C ARG A 235 15.22 5.18 -3.41
N SER A 236 14.47 4.28 -4.04
CA SER A 236 14.57 3.96 -5.47
C SER A 236 13.65 4.82 -6.36
N PHE A 237 12.94 5.79 -5.79
CA PHE A 237 11.96 6.58 -6.52
C PHE A 237 12.66 7.46 -7.58
N PRO A 238 12.14 7.57 -8.82
CA PRO A 238 12.72 8.41 -9.86
C PRO A 238 12.50 9.91 -9.56
N ILE A 239 13.27 10.43 -8.60
CA ILE A 239 13.09 11.78 -8.04
C ILE A 239 13.23 12.89 -9.10
N ALA A 240 13.96 12.61 -10.18
CA ALA A 240 14.10 13.49 -11.34
C ALA A 240 12.76 13.85 -12.01
N ASP A 241 11.71 13.05 -11.82
CA ASP A 241 10.36 13.36 -12.29
C ASP A 241 9.78 14.62 -11.61
N ILE A 242 10.24 14.92 -10.40
CA ILE A 242 9.93 16.11 -9.63
C ILE A 242 10.99 17.17 -9.94
N ALA A 243 10.66 18.11 -10.84
CA ALA A 243 11.61 19.11 -11.34
C ALA A 243 12.34 19.84 -10.21
N GLY A 244 13.67 19.76 -10.13
CA GLY A 244 14.48 20.43 -9.09
C GLY A 244 14.32 19.85 -7.67
N ALA A 245 13.85 18.60 -7.55
CA ALA A 245 13.89 17.87 -6.29
C ALA A 245 15.31 17.39 -5.97
N LYS A 246 15.57 17.26 -4.67
CA LYS A 246 16.79 16.70 -4.08
C LYS A 246 16.54 15.24 -3.70
N GLU A 247 17.61 14.47 -3.60
CA GLU A 247 17.59 13.09 -3.12
C GLU A 247 16.91 12.99 -1.75
N LEU A 248 16.14 11.92 -1.54
CA LEU A 248 15.35 11.73 -0.33
C LEU A 248 16.22 11.16 0.81
N ASP A 249 16.02 11.64 2.03
CA ASP A 249 16.49 11.00 3.26
C ASP A 249 15.33 10.17 3.82
N VAL A 250 15.41 8.84 3.69
CA VAL A 250 14.37 7.91 4.16
C VAL A 250 14.99 6.97 5.18
N ARG A 251 14.42 6.93 6.38
CA ARG A 251 14.91 6.15 7.52
C ARG A 251 13.89 5.11 7.89
N ALA A 252 14.24 3.83 7.75
CA ALA A 252 13.45 2.72 8.24
C ALA A 252 13.69 2.54 9.74
N ILE A 253 12.64 2.59 10.55
CA ILE A 253 12.68 2.34 12.00
C ILE A 253 11.70 1.20 12.29
N ASP A 254 12.18 0.16 12.97
CA ASP A 254 11.35 -0.99 13.35
C ASP A 254 11.91 -1.67 14.62
N SER A 255 11.04 -2.22 15.46
CA SER A 255 11.47 -2.94 16.68
C SER A 255 11.94 -4.37 16.43
N GLY A 256 11.75 -4.89 15.21
CA GLY A 256 12.14 -6.26 14.82
C GLY A 256 11.05 -7.31 15.05
N LEU A 257 9.85 -6.93 15.47
CA LEU A 257 8.74 -7.87 15.67
C LEU A 257 8.33 -8.62 14.38
N SER A 258 8.72 -8.08 13.21
CA SER A 258 8.46 -8.67 11.89
C SER A 258 9.68 -9.32 11.24
N GLU A 259 10.74 -9.67 11.98
CA GLU A 259 11.99 -10.26 11.46
C GLU A 259 11.81 -11.56 10.65
N TYR A 260 10.64 -12.20 10.72
CA TYR A 260 10.29 -13.35 9.88
C TYR A 260 10.06 -13.00 8.40
N ARG A 261 10.02 -11.72 8.00
CA ARG A 261 9.78 -11.25 6.63
C ARG A 261 11.07 -11.05 5.83
N VAL A 262 10.93 -10.90 4.51
CA VAL A 262 12.03 -10.50 3.63
C VAL A 262 12.44 -9.06 3.91
N SER A 263 13.69 -8.84 4.28
CA SER A 263 14.23 -7.49 4.46
C SER A 263 14.62 -6.86 3.12
N TRP A 264 14.05 -5.70 2.82
CA TRP A 264 14.39 -4.89 1.63
C TRP A 264 15.45 -3.82 1.89
N VAL A 265 15.72 -3.50 3.16
CA VAL A 265 16.75 -2.52 3.56
C VAL A 265 17.54 -3.06 4.74
N ARG A 266 18.87 -3.04 4.61
CA ARG A 266 19.78 -3.65 5.59
C ARG A 266 20.10 -2.74 6.78
N ASP A 267 19.89 -1.44 6.61
CA ASP A 267 20.18 -0.38 7.56
C ASP A 267 18.96 0.03 8.39
N THR A 268 17.99 -0.88 8.59
CA THR A 268 16.85 -0.63 9.47
C THR A 268 17.34 -0.30 10.88
N ILE A 269 16.92 0.85 11.41
CA ILE A 269 17.22 1.28 12.77
C ILE A 269 16.35 0.44 13.71
N LYS A 270 16.98 -0.50 14.43
CA LYS A 270 16.30 -1.41 15.35
C LYS A 270 15.96 -0.71 16.66
N MET A 271 14.78 -0.08 16.72
CA MET A 271 14.33 0.71 17.87
C MET A 271 12.80 0.80 17.91
N ASP A 272 12.24 0.95 19.10
CA ASP A 272 10.84 1.36 19.25
C ASP A 272 10.61 2.77 18.66
N GLY A 273 9.45 2.99 18.06
CA GLY A 273 9.13 4.27 17.41
C GLY A 273 9.08 5.45 18.37
N ASN A 274 8.55 5.28 19.58
CA ASN A 274 8.48 6.36 20.57
C ASN A 274 9.87 6.67 21.14
N ASP A 275 10.68 5.64 21.36
CA ASP A 275 12.09 5.82 21.75
C ASP A 275 12.86 6.60 20.69
N TYR A 276 12.66 6.26 19.41
CA TYR A 276 13.29 6.98 18.31
C TYR A 276 12.88 8.44 18.28
N LEU A 277 11.57 8.73 18.36
CA LEU A 277 11.07 10.10 18.38
C LEU A 277 11.66 10.89 19.55
N ARG A 278 11.67 10.34 20.78
CA ARG A 278 12.25 11.01 21.95
C ARG A 278 13.73 11.36 21.77
N GLN A 279 14.49 10.50 21.10
CA GLN A 279 15.92 10.72 20.85
C GLN A 279 16.19 11.67 19.67
N ASN A 280 15.19 12.01 18.87
CA ASN A 280 15.32 12.79 17.64
C ASN A 280 14.37 14.00 17.64
N ASP A 281 14.39 14.78 18.73
CA ASP A 281 13.59 16.01 18.93
C ASP A 281 12.10 15.82 18.59
N ASN A 282 11.54 14.67 18.98
CA ASN A 282 10.16 14.28 18.73
C ASN A 282 9.74 14.38 17.25
N GLY A 283 10.68 14.23 16.32
CA GLY A 283 10.43 14.26 14.88
C GLY A 283 10.19 15.67 14.31
N LYS A 284 10.56 16.75 15.00
CA LYS A 284 10.52 18.10 14.41
C LYS A 284 11.35 18.17 13.13
N GLY A 285 10.83 18.87 12.12
CA GLY A 285 11.50 18.99 10.82
C GLY A 285 11.56 17.68 10.03
N THR A 286 10.66 16.73 10.28
CA THR A 286 10.59 15.45 9.54
C THR A 286 9.18 15.20 9.00
N VAL A 287 9.06 14.23 8.11
CA VAL A 287 7.79 13.64 7.67
C VAL A 287 7.63 12.30 8.38
N LEU A 288 6.55 12.13 9.14
CA LEU A 288 6.20 10.83 9.71
C LEU A 288 5.49 9.99 8.65
N LEU A 289 5.97 8.77 8.40
CA LEU A 289 5.31 7.78 7.56
C LEU A 289 4.96 6.56 8.42
N LEU A 290 3.68 6.20 8.43
CA LEU A 290 3.17 4.98 9.04
C LEU A 290 2.52 4.10 7.96
N VAL A 291 3.14 2.96 7.68
CA VAL A 291 2.63 2.01 6.68
C VAL A 291 1.94 0.85 7.39
N TYR A 292 0.63 0.75 7.20
CA TYR A 292 -0.25 -0.27 7.76
C TYR A 292 -0.03 -0.48 9.27
N PRO A 293 -0.08 0.60 10.08
CA PRO A 293 0.19 0.51 11.51
C PRO A 293 -0.81 -0.45 12.16
N GLN A 294 -0.35 -1.24 13.12
CA GLN A 294 -1.19 -2.26 13.76
C GLN A 294 -2.29 -1.61 14.60
N ALA A 295 -3.53 -2.10 14.46
CA ALA A 295 -4.63 -1.72 15.32
C ALA A 295 -4.52 -2.33 16.74
N THR A 296 -3.85 -3.47 16.87
CA THR A 296 -3.62 -4.15 18.15
C THR A 296 -2.43 -3.56 18.89
N GLY A 297 -2.51 -3.50 20.22
CA GLY A 297 -1.39 -3.08 21.07
C GLY A 297 -1.18 -1.57 21.14
N ASP A 298 -2.16 -0.77 20.70
CA ASP A 298 -2.16 0.70 20.77
C ASP A 298 -0.86 1.33 20.26
N PHE A 299 -0.36 0.85 19.12
CA PHE A 299 0.88 1.38 18.54
C PHE A 299 0.69 2.80 17.98
N THR A 300 -0.41 3.03 17.26
CA THR A 300 -0.61 4.22 16.44
C THR A 300 -0.84 5.49 17.25
N GLY A 301 -1.73 5.45 18.24
CA GLY A 301 -2.11 6.63 19.04
C GLY A 301 -0.93 7.31 19.75
N PRO A 302 -0.10 6.55 20.51
CA PRO A 302 1.08 7.08 21.17
C PRO A 302 2.09 7.71 20.20
N ILE A 303 2.38 7.07 19.07
CA ILE A 303 3.31 7.61 18.06
C ILE A 303 2.79 8.92 17.47
N LEU A 304 1.52 8.96 17.09
CA LEU A 304 0.88 10.16 16.54
C LEU A 304 0.86 11.32 17.55
N THR A 305 0.67 11.01 18.84
CA THR A 305 0.67 12.01 19.92
C THR A 305 2.07 12.53 20.23
N ALA A 306 3.08 11.66 20.17
CA ALA A 306 4.48 12.01 20.43
C ALA A 306 5.09 12.86 19.30
N PHE A 307 4.59 12.74 18.07
CA PHE A 307 5.16 13.41 16.91
C PHE A 307 4.91 14.93 16.89
N GLN A 308 6.00 15.70 16.80
CA GLN A 308 6.01 17.16 16.79
C GLN A 308 6.37 17.78 15.43
N GLY A 309 6.63 16.98 14.39
CA GLY A 309 6.78 17.48 13.03
C GLY A 309 5.46 17.97 12.42
N ASP A 310 5.50 18.41 11.16
CA ASP A 310 4.36 19.12 10.53
C ASP A 310 3.57 18.28 9.53
N THR A 311 4.09 17.11 9.15
CA THR A 311 3.47 16.25 8.15
C THR A 311 3.41 14.82 8.65
N ILE A 312 2.21 14.26 8.67
CA ILE A 312 1.93 12.85 8.97
C ILE A 312 1.35 12.22 7.70
N VAL A 313 1.93 11.10 7.29
CA VAL A 313 1.43 10.26 6.20
C VAL A 313 1.11 8.89 6.74
N VAL A 314 -0.11 8.42 6.48
CA VAL A 314 -0.55 7.07 6.84
C VAL A 314 -1.00 6.35 5.57
N ALA A 315 -0.45 5.15 5.31
CA ALA A 315 -0.96 4.24 4.29
C ALA A 315 -1.67 3.09 5.01
N GLY A 316 -2.99 2.99 4.91
CA GLY A 316 -3.76 1.98 5.65
C GLY A 316 -5.22 1.91 5.23
N THR A 317 -6.02 1.16 5.98
CA THR A 317 -7.42 0.91 5.63
C THR A 317 -8.25 2.17 5.85
N GLN A 318 -9.10 2.48 4.88
CA GLN A 318 -10.07 3.58 4.97
C GLN A 318 -11.50 3.09 5.24
N ASN A 319 -11.67 1.80 5.48
CA ASN A 319 -12.89 1.20 6.00
C ASN A 319 -12.72 0.80 7.48
N GLY A 320 -13.81 0.85 8.25
CA GLY A 320 -13.82 0.54 9.68
C GLY A 320 -13.76 -0.97 9.99
N ASN A 321 -12.89 -1.71 9.31
CA ASN A 321 -12.76 -3.16 9.51
C ASN A 321 -11.86 -3.54 10.70
N GLY A 322 -11.24 -2.55 11.36
CA GLY A 322 -10.43 -2.72 12.57
C GLY A 322 -9.05 -3.36 12.34
N PHE A 323 -8.56 -3.45 11.10
CA PHE A 323 -7.27 -4.09 10.82
C PHE A 323 -6.06 -3.14 10.89
N THR A 324 -6.26 -1.83 10.68
CA THR A 324 -5.15 -0.85 10.69
C THR A 324 -5.46 0.34 11.56
N ALA A 325 -4.39 0.94 12.09
CA ALA A 325 -4.37 2.11 12.94
C ALA A 325 -5.09 1.93 14.29
N PHE A 326 -6.41 1.74 14.25
CA PHE A 326 -7.30 1.64 15.40
C PHE A 326 -8.36 0.56 15.17
N GLN A 327 -8.83 -0.07 16.25
CA GLN A 327 -9.83 -1.14 16.16
C GLN A 327 -11.24 -0.60 15.87
N ASP A 328 -11.59 0.53 16.47
CA ASP A 328 -12.99 1.01 16.54
C ASP A 328 -13.31 2.22 15.66
N GLN A 329 -12.32 2.79 14.96
CA GLN A 329 -12.51 3.97 14.10
C GLN A 329 -11.43 4.04 13.02
N VAL A 330 -11.66 4.82 11.96
CA VAL A 330 -10.66 5.05 10.92
C VAL A 330 -9.68 6.16 11.32
N VAL A 331 -8.48 6.16 10.71
CA VAL A 331 -7.37 7.04 11.13
C VAL A 331 -7.69 8.53 11.02
N ASP A 332 -8.47 8.94 10.02
CA ASP A 332 -8.87 10.33 9.83
C ASP A 332 -9.86 10.82 10.90
N GLU A 333 -10.79 9.96 11.32
CA GLU A 333 -11.70 10.25 12.45
C GLU A 333 -10.92 10.38 13.77
N TRP A 334 -9.95 9.49 14.01
CA TRP A 334 -9.11 9.54 15.19
C TRP A 334 -8.27 10.83 15.21
N VAL A 335 -7.59 11.16 14.11
CA VAL A 335 -6.75 12.37 14.01
C VAL A 335 -7.59 13.63 14.19
N GLN A 336 -8.77 13.70 13.56
CA GLN A 336 -9.67 14.84 13.73
C GLN A 336 -10.09 15.05 15.19
N SER A 337 -10.32 13.96 15.92
CA SER A 337 -10.79 14.00 17.31
C SER A 337 -9.68 14.27 18.32
N ASN A 338 -8.45 13.82 18.05
CA ASN A 338 -7.36 13.81 19.04
C ASN A 338 -6.23 14.81 18.72
N LEU A 339 -6.03 15.17 17.46
CA LEU A 339 -4.94 16.04 17.02
C LEU A 339 -5.47 17.33 16.37
N SER A 340 -6.05 18.20 17.19
CA SER A 340 -6.69 19.44 16.73
C SER A 340 -5.78 20.38 15.93
N SER A 341 -4.45 20.28 16.12
CA SER A 341 -3.45 21.03 15.37
C SER A 341 -3.22 20.53 13.94
N PHE A 342 -3.75 19.37 13.57
CA PHE A 342 -3.62 18.81 12.23
C PHE A 342 -4.95 18.87 11.47
N GLU A 343 -4.85 18.87 10.15
CA GLU A 343 -5.98 18.74 9.23
C GLU A 343 -5.66 17.72 8.14
N LEU A 344 -6.68 16.99 7.68
CA LEU A 344 -6.57 16.10 6.53
C LEU A 344 -6.48 16.94 5.25
N THR A 345 -5.36 16.87 4.54
CA THR A 345 -5.15 17.64 3.30
C THR A 345 -5.24 16.79 2.05
N LEU A 346 -4.95 15.49 2.15
CA LEU A 346 -5.11 14.53 1.05
C LEU A 346 -5.59 13.18 1.60
N ARG A 347 -6.61 12.61 0.96
CA ARG A 347 -6.95 11.19 1.05
C ARG A 347 -7.10 10.66 -0.36
N MET A 348 -6.31 9.67 -0.73
CA MET A 348 -6.36 9.06 -2.07
C MET A 348 -6.33 7.54 -1.99
N PRO A 349 -7.05 6.83 -2.87
CA PRO A 349 -7.05 5.38 -2.85
C PRO A 349 -5.66 4.80 -3.14
N LEU A 350 -5.39 3.64 -2.56
CA LEU A 350 -4.24 2.80 -2.84
C LEU A 350 -4.68 1.48 -3.47
N PRO A 351 -3.77 0.77 -4.18
CA PRO A 351 -4.04 -0.58 -4.63
C PRO A 351 -4.43 -1.46 -3.44
N SER A 352 -5.68 -1.91 -3.41
CA SER A 352 -6.25 -2.65 -2.28
C SER A 352 -6.31 -4.12 -2.63
N PHE A 353 -5.91 -4.99 -1.69
CA PHE A 353 -6.13 -6.43 -1.85
C PHE A 353 -7.60 -6.80 -1.83
N ALA A 354 -7.92 -7.99 -2.34
CA ALA A 354 -9.29 -8.49 -2.31
C ALA A 354 -9.85 -8.49 -0.89
N GLY A 355 -11.02 -7.86 -0.72
CA GLY A 355 -11.66 -7.69 0.59
C GLY A 355 -11.09 -6.57 1.46
N LYS A 356 -10.23 -5.70 0.92
CA LYS A 356 -9.65 -4.54 1.61
C LYS A 356 -10.02 -3.24 0.93
N ASP A 357 -9.84 -2.13 1.64
CA ASP A 357 -10.06 -0.77 1.14
C ASP A 357 -8.98 0.13 1.71
N GLU A 358 -7.94 0.39 0.93
CA GLU A 358 -6.70 1.03 1.35
C GLU A 358 -6.60 2.45 0.79
N ALA A 359 -6.06 3.38 1.59
CA ALA A 359 -5.81 4.75 1.18
C ALA A 359 -4.50 5.30 1.77
N LEU A 360 -4.00 6.34 1.11
CA LEU A 360 -2.99 7.24 1.63
C LEU A 360 -3.69 8.45 2.24
N PHE A 361 -3.41 8.72 3.50
CA PHE A 361 -3.86 9.89 4.24
C PHE A 361 -2.66 10.80 4.47
N VAL A 362 -2.82 12.09 4.19
CA VAL A 362 -1.83 13.12 4.51
C VAL A 362 -2.50 14.12 5.44
N PHE A 363 -1.92 14.29 6.61
CA PHE A 363 -2.30 15.31 7.56
C PHE A 363 -1.19 16.34 7.66
N GLN A 364 -1.55 17.61 7.61
CA GLN A 364 -0.61 18.71 7.79
C GLN A 364 -1.00 19.54 9.01
N ARG A 365 0.01 20.04 9.71
CA ARG A 365 -0.22 20.97 10.81
C ARG A 365 -0.84 22.26 10.26
N LYS A 366 -1.91 22.72 10.91
CA LYS A 366 -2.58 23.98 10.58
C LYS A 366 -1.62 25.13 10.76
N LYS A 367 -1.58 26.04 9.77
CA LYS A 367 -0.84 27.29 9.91
C LYS A 367 -1.54 28.17 10.95
N ALA A 368 -0.76 28.72 11.86
CA ALA A 368 -1.23 29.64 12.89
C ALA A 368 -1.73 30.96 12.29
#